data_AF-A0A2V9D566-F1
#
_entry.id   AF-A0A2V9D566-F1
#
_cell.length_a   1.000
_cell.length_b   1.000
_cell.length_c   1.000
_cell.angle_alpha   90.00
_cell.angle_beta   90.00
_cell.angle_gamma   90.00
#
_symmetry.space_group_name_H-M   'P 1'
#
loop_
_entity.id
_entity.type
_entity.pdbx_description
1 polymer ?
#
loop_
_entity_poly.entity_id
_entity_poly.type
_entity_poly.pdbx_seq_one_letter_code
_entity_poly.pdbx_strand_id
1 'polypeptide(L)'
;MRRVTLHSRRCLGFWIILSAISSVISGCSRAHSQAATTPKPPPIEFVQQWGIRGSHPGQFENPVGPALDPVGRVYFADRATSFVQKFEAAGIPLLCFEHPAARTANAIAVDSGGAIYVANSRMGMIQLFFPEGDPLRALRIAPQRNYEGPFIFSIDTDGRIYVPDPAGGRVQVFNSRGLLLRIWRILPDASERAAHPFAAVADNDRAVYVGDAAAGRILKFTRDGVQSAGFKPPDSGDVSHLLGLAAAAKHVFALRGFPVRLEVWSEDGRRELIDTLGDRLSAVESAAYLAADAAGNLIVLDPEARRILRFRAHLDLP
;
A
#
# COMPACT_ATOMS: atom_id res chain seq x y z
N MET A 1 -8.05 69.15 12.28
CA MET A 1 -6.80 69.68 12.89
C MET A 1 -5.86 68.53 13.19
N ARG A 2 -4.65 68.55 12.59
CA ARG A 2 -3.34 67.95 12.99
C ARG A 2 -3.32 66.45 13.42
N ARG A 3 -2.42 65.57 12.95
CA ARG A 3 -1.04 65.73 12.45
C ARG A 3 -0.61 64.50 11.63
N VAL A 4 0.16 64.75 10.58
CA VAL A 4 0.97 63.81 9.81
C VAL A 4 2.32 63.59 10.52
N THR A 5 2.88 62.39 10.46
CA THR A 5 4.34 62.17 10.53
C THR A 5 4.74 60.94 9.69
N LEU A 6 5.35 61.20 8.53
CA LEU A 6 6.32 60.32 7.87
C LEU A 6 7.63 60.35 8.65
N HIS A 7 8.39 59.25 8.69
CA HIS A 7 9.85 59.30 8.80
C HIS A 7 10.49 58.18 7.95
N SER A 8 11.15 58.61 6.89
CA SER A 8 12.12 57.92 6.04
C SER A 8 13.48 57.81 6.73
N ARG A 9 14.28 56.75 6.47
CA ARG A 9 15.74 56.86 6.26
C ARG A 9 16.28 55.75 5.35
N ARG A 10 16.85 56.16 4.22
CA ARG A 10 17.85 55.45 3.40
C ARG A 10 19.24 55.73 4.01
N CYS A 11 20.17 54.80 3.89
CA CYS A 11 21.62 55.11 3.87
C CYS A 11 22.28 54.30 2.75
N LEU A 12 23.04 55.01 1.91
CA LEU A 12 23.81 54.56 0.76
C LEU A 12 25.27 55.03 0.97
N GLY A 13 26.24 54.22 0.55
CA GLY A 13 27.60 54.66 0.17
C GLY A 13 28.75 54.41 1.17
N PHE A 14 30.01 54.16 0.79
CA PHE A 14 30.73 53.90 -0.48
C PHE A 14 32.26 53.73 -0.10
N TRP A 15 32.96 52.71 -0.64
CA TRP A 15 34.35 52.67 -1.23
C TRP A 15 35.73 52.68 -0.46
N ILE A 16 36.58 51.69 -0.87
CA ILE A 16 38.08 51.63 -1.11
C ILE A 16 39.01 51.39 0.12
N ILE A 17 39.98 50.43 0.12
CA ILE A 17 41.36 50.47 -0.46
C ILE A 17 41.97 49.07 -0.73
N LEU A 18 42.86 49.03 -1.74
CA LEU A 18 43.65 47.95 -2.36
C LEU A 18 44.95 47.51 -1.62
N SER A 19 45.50 46.37 -2.10
CA SER A 19 46.87 45.82 -2.01
C SER A 19 47.16 44.90 -0.79
N ALA A 20 47.91 43.79 -0.89
CA ALA A 20 49.04 43.48 -1.76
C ALA A 20 49.18 41.97 -2.08
N ILE A 21 50.01 41.71 -3.09
CA ILE A 21 50.40 40.44 -3.71
C ILE A 21 51.36 39.64 -2.82
N SER A 22 51.19 38.31 -2.75
CA SER A 22 52.34 37.41 -2.71
C SER A 22 52.01 36.08 -3.40
N SER A 23 52.82 35.79 -4.41
CA SER A 23 52.86 34.60 -5.23
C SER A 23 53.54 33.44 -4.51
N VAL A 24 52.89 32.26 -4.51
CA VAL A 24 53.56 30.97 -4.33
C VAL A 24 53.13 30.06 -5.48
N ILE A 25 54.08 29.72 -6.33
CA ILE A 25 53.96 28.74 -7.41
C ILE A 25 54.40 27.37 -6.88
N SER A 26 53.84 26.32 -7.48
CA SER A 26 54.25 24.90 -7.47
C SER A 26 53.59 23.99 -6.45
N GLY A 27 52.50 23.39 -6.92
CA GLY A 27 51.95 22.16 -6.40
C GLY A 27 50.81 21.68 -7.29
N CYS A 28 51.08 21.36 -8.56
CA CYS A 28 50.13 20.60 -9.38
C CYS A 28 50.06 19.16 -8.84
N SER A 29 49.37 18.94 -7.74
CA SER A 29 48.73 17.66 -7.49
C SER A 29 47.49 17.63 -8.37
N ARG A 30 47.48 16.74 -9.37
CA ARG A 30 46.24 16.28 -9.99
C ARG A 30 45.38 15.70 -8.88
N ALA A 31 44.56 16.53 -8.25
CA ALA A 31 43.41 16.05 -7.51
C ALA A 31 42.58 15.27 -8.52
N HIS A 32 42.72 13.94 -8.50
CA HIS A 32 41.74 13.07 -9.08
C HIS A 32 40.46 13.40 -8.33
N SER A 33 39.62 14.24 -8.93
CA SER A 33 38.21 14.31 -8.59
C SER A 33 37.67 12.93 -8.96
N GLN A 34 37.81 11.98 -8.03
CA GLN A 34 36.93 10.84 -8.02
C GLN A 34 35.55 11.48 -7.83
N ALA A 35 34.79 11.55 -8.93
CA ALA A 35 33.38 11.83 -8.86
C ALA A 35 32.84 10.88 -7.79
N ALA A 36 32.39 11.43 -6.66
CA ALA A 36 31.79 10.64 -5.61
C ALA A 36 30.54 10.03 -6.22
N THR A 37 30.64 8.79 -6.68
CA THR A 37 29.50 8.04 -7.18
C THR A 37 28.64 7.79 -5.95
N THR A 38 27.53 8.53 -5.84
CA THR A 38 26.51 8.26 -4.83
C THR A 38 26.17 6.77 -4.89
N PRO A 39 26.24 6.03 -3.78
CA PRO A 39 25.96 4.59 -3.78
C PRO A 39 24.59 4.33 -4.40
N LYS A 40 24.48 3.30 -5.27
CA LYS A 40 23.16 2.86 -5.77
C LYS A 40 22.29 2.49 -4.56
N PRO A 41 21.06 2.99 -4.45
CA PRO A 41 20.16 2.64 -3.36
C PRO A 41 19.89 1.12 -3.33
N PRO A 42 19.56 0.55 -2.16
CA PRO A 42 19.20 -0.86 -2.07
C PRO A 42 17.92 -1.15 -2.89
N PRO A 43 17.70 -2.39 -3.36
CA PRO A 43 16.51 -2.74 -4.15
C PRO A 43 15.17 -2.38 -3.46
N ILE A 44 15.07 -2.60 -2.15
CA ILE A 44 13.98 -2.07 -1.32
C ILE A 44 14.58 -1.05 -0.35
N GLU A 45 14.35 0.22 -0.65
CA GLU A 45 14.77 1.34 0.18
C GLU A 45 13.70 1.67 1.22
N PHE A 46 14.11 1.81 2.49
CA PHE A 46 13.23 2.40 3.49
C PHE A 46 13.22 3.92 3.31
N VAL A 47 12.03 4.49 3.14
CA VAL A 47 11.87 5.93 2.89
C VAL A 47 11.54 6.65 4.19
N GLN A 48 10.48 6.20 4.88
CA GLN A 48 10.00 6.85 6.09
C GLN A 48 9.02 5.96 6.85
N GLN A 49 8.68 6.39 8.06
CA GLN A 49 7.60 5.83 8.86
C GLN A 49 6.77 6.95 9.50
N TRP A 50 5.51 6.66 9.79
CA TRP A 50 4.64 7.52 10.57
C TRP A 50 3.62 6.70 11.34
N GLY A 51 2.87 7.34 12.22
CA GLY A 51 1.94 6.65 13.09
C GLY A 51 2.57 6.22 14.40
N ILE A 52 1.76 6.28 15.45
CA ILE A 52 2.06 5.77 16.78
C ILE A 52 0.80 5.16 17.37
N ARG A 53 0.96 4.39 18.45
CA ARG A 53 -0.19 3.94 19.25
C ARG A 53 -1.04 5.11 19.74
N GLY A 54 -2.36 5.00 19.59
CA GLY A 54 -3.32 5.92 20.22
C GLY A 54 -4.62 6.10 19.46
N SER A 55 -5.37 7.15 19.81
CA SER A 55 -6.75 7.39 19.38
C SER A 55 -6.99 8.80 18.85
N HIS A 56 -5.95 9.50 18.41
CA HIS A 56 -6.05 10.79 17.72
C HIS A 56 -5.70 10.65 16.22
N PRO A 57 -6.02 11.64 15.37
CA PRO A 57 -5.60 11.63 13.97
C PRO A 57 -4.08 11.39 13.83
N GLY A 58 -3.71 10.45 12.96
CA GLY A 58 -2.32 10.02 12.82
C GLY A 58 -1.85 8.98 13.85
N GLN A 59 -2.74 8.52 14.73
CA GLN A 59 -2.49 7.43 15.66
C GLN A 59 -3.33 6.20 15.29
N PHE A 60 -2.87 5.03 15.70
CA PHE A 60 -3.47 3.75 15.36
C PHE A 60 -3.56 2.86 16.59
N GLU A 61 -4.63 2.08 16.70
CA GLU A 61 -4.79 1.11 17.78
C GLU A 61 -5.09 -0.29 17.23
N ASN A 62 -5.95 -0.41 16.22
CA ASN A 62 -6.19 -1.66 15.52
C ASN A 62 -6.56 -1.42 14.03
N PRO A 63 -5.61 -0.91 13.23
CA PRO A 63 -5.84 -0.56 11.83
C PRO A 63 -5.97 -1.78 10.91
N VAL A 64 -6.72 -1.59 9.82
CA VAL A 64 -6.81 -2.44 8.63
C VAL A 64 -6.57 -1.57 7.39
N GLY A 65 -6.06 -2.19 6.32
CA GLY A 65 -5.45 -1.48 5.19
C GLY A 65 -3.92 -1.57 5.28
N PRO A 66 -3.15 -1.04 4.32
CA PRO A 66 -3.46 0.19 3.57
C PRO A 66 -4.26 -0.01 2.28
N ALA A 67 -4.89 1.08 1.83
CA ALA A 67 -5.30 1.30 0.44
C ALA A 67 -4.64 2.56 -0.12
N LEU A 68 -4.43 2.62 -1.44
CA LEU A 68 -3.79 3.74 -2.14
C LEU A 68 -4.68 4.27 -3.27
N ASP A 69 -4.78 5.59 -3.37
CA ASP A 69 -5.38 6.24 -4.55
C ASP A 69 -4.32 6.50 -5.64
N PRO A 70 -4.70 6.86 -6.87
CA PRO A 70 -3.75 7.06 -7.98
C PRO A 70 -2.71 8.17 -7.75
N VAL A 71 -2.92 9.06 -6.78
CA VAL A 71 -1.96 10.12 -6.42
C VAL A 71 -1.11 9.75 -5.21
N GLY A 72 -1.21 8.52 -4.73
CA GLY A 72 -0.38 7.96 -3.66
C GLY A 72 -0.84 8.32 -2.25
N ARG A 73 -2.06 8.83 -2.06
CA ARG A 73 -2.62 9.02 -0.71
C ARG A 73 -2.94 7.67 -0.09
N VAL A 74 -2.78 7.59 1.22
CA VAL A 74 -2.86 6.33 1.97
C VAL A 74 -4.07 6.35 2.88
N TYR A 75 -4.85 5.26 2.85
CA TYR A 75 -6.11 5.14 3.57
C TYR A 75 -6.11 3.93 4.51
N PHE A 76 -6.68 4.11 5.69
CA PHE A 76 -6.83 3.09 6.72
C PHE A 76 -8.21 3.16 7.37
N ALA A 77 -8.69 2.04 7.86
CA ALA A 77 -9.79 2.00 8.84
C ALA A 77 -9.26 1.41 10.14
N ASP A 78 -9.59 2.00 11.28
CA ASP A 78 -9.15 1.54 12.58
C ASP A 78 -10.34 1.01 13.39
N ARG A 79 -10.27 -0.27 13.73
CA ARG A 79 -11.37 -1.00 14.38
C ARG A 79 -11.60 -0.58 15.83
N ALA A 80 -10.53 -0.22 16.54
CA ALA A 80 -10.61 0.12 17.94
C ALA A 80 -11.11 1.55 18.15
N THR A 81 -10.66 2.48 17.31
CA THR A 81 -11.04 3.90 17.37
C THR A 81 -12.28 4.23 16.54
N SER A 82 -12.71 3.32 15.66
CA SER A 82 -13.78 3.55 14.68
C SER A 82 -13.48 4.67 13.68
N PHE A 83 -12.20 5.03 13.50
CA PHE A 83 -11.80 6.05 12.53
C PHE A 83 -11.50 5.48 11.16
N VAL A 84 -11.88 6.23 10.12
CA VAL A 84 -11.29 6.14 8.79
C VAL A 84 -10.31 7.29 8.66
N GLN A 85 -9.07 6.98 8.26
CA GLN A 85 -7.99 7.95 8.17
C GLN A 85 -7.39 7.96 6.76
N LYS A 86 -7.06 9.15 6.26
CA LYS A 86 -6.45 9.40 4.96
C LYS A 86 -5.24 10.31 5.15
N PHE A 87 -4.14 9.98 4.47
CA PHE A 87 -2.86 10.67 4.57
C PHE A 87 -2.33 11.01 3.18
N GLU A 88 -1.50 12.04 3.08
CA GLU A 88 -0.62 12.22 1.94
C GLU A 88 0.38 11.06 1.82
N ALA A 89 1.00 10.90 0.65
CA ALA A 89 2.11 9.96 0.46
C ALA A 89 3.29 10.22 1.43
N ALA A 90 3.41 11.46 1.91
CA ALA A 90 4.38 11.88 2.91
C ALA A 90 3.98 11.54 4.36
N GLY A 91 2.82 10.92 4.59
CA GLY A 91 2.35 10.54 5.93
C GLY A 91 1.70 11.68 6.71
N ILE A 92 1.42 12.81 6.06
CA ILE A 92 0.72 13.94 6.65
C ILE A 92 -0.80 13.63 6.69
N PRO A 93 -1.48 13.72 7.84
CA PRO A 93 -2.91 13.49 7.92
C PRO A 93 -3.68 14.50 7.07
N LEU A 94 -4.63 14.02 6.26
CA LEU A 94 -5.52 14.86 5.42
C LEU A 94 -6.96 14.85 5.90
N LEU A 95 -7.43 13.69 6.35
CA LEU A 95 -8.82 13.49 6.78
C LEU A 95 -8.86 12.38 7.83
N CYS A 96 -9.68 12.60 8.86
CA CYS A 96 -9.98 11.62 9.89
C CYS A 96 -11.43 11.82 10.31
N PHE A 97 -12.25 10.77 10.22
CA PHE A 97 -13.65 10.81 10.63
C PHE A 97 -14.06 9.49 11.29
N GLU A 98 -14.98 9.58 12.25
CA GLU A 98 -15.55 8.40 12.91
C GLU A 98 -16.71 7.83 12.11
N HIS A 99 -16.76 6.51 11.97
CA HIS A 99 -17.92 5.84 11.42
C HIS A 99 -18.05 4.40 11.96
N PRO A 100 -19.28 3.91 12.28
CA PRO A 100 -19.50 2.55 12.77
C PRO A 100 -18.96 1.43 11.84
N ALA A 101 -18.90 1.69 10.53
CA ALA A 101 -18.33 0.76 9.56
C ALA A 101 -16.86 0.44 9.83
N ALA A 102 -16.07 1.40 10.36
CA ALA A 102 -14.65 1.18 10.67
C ALA A 102 -14.46 0.24 11.87
N ARG A 103 -15.35 0.28 12.87
CA ARG A 103 -15.32 -0.57 14.07
C ARG A 103 -15.25 -2.07 13.76
N THR A 104 -15.81 -2.44 12.62
CA THR A 104 -15.97 -3.83 12.18
C THR A 104 -15.37 -4.05 10.80
N ALA A 105 -14.48 -3.15 10.35
CA ALA A 105 -13.84 -3.24 9.06
C ALA A 105 -12.90 -4.45 8.99
N ASN A 106 -13.07 -5.26 7.94
CA ASN A 106 -12.11 -6.31 7.59
C ASN A 106 -11.09 -5.81 6.56
N ALA A 107 -11.48 -4.81 5.77
CA ALA A 107 -10.68 -4.28 4.68
C ALA A 107 -11.11 -2.86 4.30
N ILE A 108 -10.21 -2.12 3.66
CA ILE A 108 -10.47 -0.82 3.04
C ILE A 108 -9.90 -0.83 1.62
N ALA A 109 -10.56 -0.14 0.70
CA ALA A 109 -10.08 0.13 -0.65
C ALA A 109 -10.53 1.52 -1.10
N VAL A 110 -9.95 2.02 -2.18
CA VAL A 110 -10.29 3.32 -2.78
C VAL A 110 -10.32 3.16 -4.29
N ASP A 111 -11.26 3.84 -4.96
CA ASP A 111 -11.34 3.85 -6.41
C ASP A 111 -10.52 4.99 -7.04
N SER A 112 -10.46 5.04 -8.37
CA SER A 112 -9.73 6.08 -9.12
C SER A 112 -10.32 7.49 -8.95
N GLY A 113 -11.58 7.60 -8.52
CA GLY A 113 -12.23 8.86 -8.17
C GLY A 113 -11.98 9.31 -6.73
N GLY A 114 -11.33 8.47 -5.91
CA GLY A 114 -11.06 8.74 -4.51
C GLY A 114 -12.17 8.35 -3.54
N ALA A 115 -13.23 7.67 -4.02
CA ALA A 115 -14.29 7.19 -3.12
C ALA A 115 -13.75 6.05 -2.25
N ILE A 116 -14.09 6.08 -0.97
CA ILE A 116 -13.53 5.19 0.05
C ILE A 116 -14.51 4.04 0.29
N TYR A 117 -14.02 2.80 0.25
CA TYR A 117 -14.81 1.58 0.43
C TYR A 117 -14.33 0.87 1.70
N VAL A 118 -15.19 0.77 2.71
CA VAL A 118 -14.91 0.06 3.97
C VAL A 118 -15.77 -1.19 4.03
N ALA A 119 -15.15 -2.36 3.97
CA ALA A 119 -15.84 -3.63 3.88
C ALA A 119 -15.95 -4.33 5.24
N ASN A 120 -17.13 -4.90 5.49
CA ASN A 120 -17.40 -5.80 6.61
C ASN A 120 -17.96 -7.12 6.07
N SER A 121 -17.18 -8.20 6.23
CA SER A 121 -17.54 -9.52 5.72
C SER A 121 -18.67 -10.20 6.48
N ARG A 122 -18.79 -9.94 7.80
CA ARG A 122 -19.84 -10.52 8.65
C ARG A 122 -21.20 -9.92 8.32
N MET A 123 -21.25 -8.61 8.08
CA MET A 123 -22.48 -7.90 7.75
C MET A 123 -22.86 -8.05 6.27
N GLY A 124 -21.99 -8.62 5.43
CA GLY A 124 -22.24 -8.73 3.99
C GLY A 124 -22.41 -7.35 3.34
N MET A 125 -21.62 -6.36 3.78
CA MET A 125 -21.78 -4.96 3.37
C MET A 125 -20.44 -4.29 3.10
N ILE A 126 -20.42 -3.40 2.12
CA ILE A 126 -19.34 -2.43 1.91
C ILE A 126 -19.94 -1.04 2.04
N GLN A 127 -19.49 -0.26 3.01
CA GLN A 127 -19.87 1.14 3.16
C GLN A 127 -18.98 2.01 2.28
N LEU A 128 -19.59 2.86 1.46
CA LEU A 128 -18.90 3.81 0.60
C LEU A 128 -18.99 5.21 1.20
N PHE A 129 -17.93 5.97 1.00
CA PHE A 129 -17.83 7.39 1.36
C PHE A 129 -17.30 8.19 0.18
N PHE A 130 -17.67 9.46 0.13
CA PHE A 130 -17.02 10.43 -0.74
C PHE A 130 -15.55 10.64 -0.33
N PRO A 131 -14.69 11.17 -1.23
CA PRO A 131 -13.29 11.45 -0.92
C PRO A 131 -13.06 12.36 0.30
N GLU A 132 -14.08 13.14 0.66
CA GLU A 132 -14.14 14.06 1.81
C GLU A 132 -14.59 13.38 3.12
N GLY A 133 -15.05 12.13 3.05
CA GLY A 133 -15.46 11.32 4.22
C GLY A 133 -16.97 11.25 4.48
N ASP A 134 -17.78 12.00 3.74
CA ASP A 134 -19.23 11.93 3.87
C ASP A 134 -19.77 10.56 3.41
N PRO A 135 -20.71 9.94 4.13
CA PRO A 135 -21.32 8.67 3.71
C PRO A 135 -22.02 8.80 2.35
N LEU A 136 -21.71 7.89 1.43
CA LEU A 136 -22.31 7.85 0.09
C LEU A 136 -23.45 6.82 0.02
N ARG A 137 -23.13 5.53 0.17
CA ARG A 137 -24.11 4.42 0.17
C ARG A 137 -23.49 3.14 0.69
N ALA A 138 -24.30 2.12 0.92
CA ALA A 138 -23.83 0.78 1.25
C ALA A 138 -24.14 -0.22 0.12
N LEU A 139 -23.16 -1.05 -0.24
CA LEU A 139 -23.31 -2.13 -1.21
C LEU A 139 -23.47 -3.46 -0.49
N ARG A 140 -24.51 -4.22 -0.81
CA ARG A 140 -24.68 -5.59 -0.30
C ARG A 140 -23.75 -6.52 -1.06
N ILE A 141 -22.91 -7.23 -0.32
CA ILE A 141 -22.13 -8.36 -0.80
C ILE A 141 -22.66 -9.63 -0.14
N ALA A 142 -22.50 -10.80 -0.75
CA ALA A 142 -22.88 -12.02 -0.06
C ALA A 142 -22.05 -12.13 1.24
N PRO A 143 -22.66 -12.47 2.39
CA PRO A 143 -21.91 -12.72 3.62
C PRO A 143 -20.80 -13.75 3.35
N GLN A 144 -19.60 -13.50 3.86
CA GLN A 144 -18.42 -14.35 3.60
C GLN A 144 -18.43 -15.62 4.46
N ARG A 145 -19.57 -16.31 4.54
CA ARG A 145 -19.79 -17.56 5.29
C ARG A 145 -19.12 -17.56 6.68
N ASN A 146 -19.34 -16.50 7.46
CA ASN A 146 -18.79 -16.30 8.80
C ASN A 146 -17.26 -16.12 8.88
N TYR A 147 -16.60 -15.72 7.79
CA TYR A 147 -15.20 -15.30 7.83
C TYR A 147 -15.06 -13.94 8.53
N GLU A 148 -14.37 -13.92 9.66
CA GLU A 148 -14.14 -12.72 10.48
C GLU A 148 -12.71 -12.15 10.32
N GLY A 149 -11.86 -12.87 9.58
CA GLY A 149 -10.48 -12.45 9.34
C GLY A 149 -10.37 -11.24 8.42
N PRO A 150 -9.19 -10.62 8.35
CA PRO A 150 -8.92 -9.58 7.38
C PRO A 150 -8.82 -10.16 5.97
N PHE A 151 -9.13 -9.34 4.98
CA PHE A 151 -8.92 -9.71 3.57
C PHE A 151 -8.52 -8.46 2.77
N ILE A 152 -8.10 -8.66 1.52
CA ILE A 152 -7.72 -7.58 0.61
C ILE A 152 -8.63 -7.64 -0.61
N PHE A 153 -9.32 -6.54 -0.89
CA PHE A 153 -10.15 -6.39 -2.09
C PHE A 153 -9.70 -5.15 -2.86
N SER A 154 -10.10 -5.06 -4.12
CA SER A 154 -9.72 -3.95 -4.99
C SER A 154 -10.86 -3.54 -5.91
N ILE A 155 -10.73 -2.33 -6.45
CA ILE A 155 -11.61 -1.77 -7.48
C ILE A 155 -10.73 -1.49 -8.70
N ASP A 156 -11.13 -1.97 -9.87
CA ASP A 156 -10.46 -1.62 -11.14
C ASP A 156 -10.93 -0.27 -11.70
N THR A 157 -10.36 0.19 -12.82
CA THR A 157 -10.65 1.55 -13.30
C THR A 157 -12.06 1.69 -13.91
N ASP A 158 -12.68 0.57 -14.31
CA ASP A 158 -14.09 0.52 -14.73
C ASP A 158 -15.05 0.42 -13.53
N GLY A 159 -14.53 0.41 -12.30
CA GLY A 159 -15.31 0.32 -11.07
C GLY A 159 -15.82 -1.09 -10.75
N ARG A 160 -15.21 -2.14 -11.30
CA ARG A 160 -15.49 -3.52 -10.88
C ARG A 160 -14.81 -3.77 -9.54
N ILE A 161 -15.56 -4.38 -8.61
CA ILE A 161 -15.13 -4.63 -7.24
C ILE A 161 -14.86 -6.12 -7.09
N TYR A 162 -13.62 -6.48 -6.78
CA TYR A 162 -13.16 -7.86 -6.64
C TYR A 162 -13.05 -8.24 -5.17
N VAL A 163 -14.06 -8.93 -4.64
CA VAL A 163 -14.17 -9.24 -3.21
C VAL A 163 -13.86 -10.73 -2.98
N PRO A 164 -12.77 -11.08 -2.28
CA PRO A 164 -12.52 -12.45 -1.89
C PRO A 164 -13.57 -12.96 -0.89
N ASP A 165 -13.91 -14.25 -1.01
CA ASP A 165 -14.68 -15.02 -0.04
C ASP A 165 -13.81 -16.19 0.43
N PRO A 166 -12.96 -15.97 1.45
CA PRO A 166 -11.96 -16.96 1.84
C PRO A 166 -12.60 -18.27 2.31
N ALA A 167 -13.70 -18.21 3.07
CA ALA A 167 -14.45 -19.38 3.53
C ALA A 167 -15.26 -20.05 2.41
N GLY A 168 -15.64 -19.31 1.37
CA GLY A 168 -16.32 -19.82 0.18
C GLY A 168 -15.40 -20.35 -0.91
N GLY A 169 -14.07 -20.20 -0.79
CA GLY A 169 -13.10 -20.64 -1.81
C GLY A 169 -13.29 -19.93 -3.16
N ARG A 170 -13.68 -18.65 -3.15
CA ARG A 170 -14.06 -17.93 -4.37
C ARG A 170 -13.73 -16.45 -4.31
N VAL A 171 -13.78 -15.78 -5.46
CA VAL A 171 -13.81 -14.32 -5.58
C VAL A 171 -15.14 -13.92 -6.20
N GLN A 172 -15.81 -12.93 -5.61
CA GLN A 172 -17.05 -12.36 -6.10
C GLN A 172 -16.75 -11.03 -6.79
N VAL A 173 -17.25 -10.84 -8.01
CA VAL A 173 -17.01 -9.64 -8.81
C VAL A 173 -18.30 -8.87 -8.93
N PHE A 174 -18.30 -7.61 -8.48
CA PHE A 174 -19.46 -6.71 -8.55
C PHE A 174 -19.17 -5.54 -9.47
N ASN A 175 -20.21 -4.88 -9.99
CA ASN A 175 -20.04 -3.56 -10.60
C ASN A 175 -20.06 -2.45 -9.55
N SER A 176 -19.84 -1.20 -9.98
CA SER A 176 -19.84 -0.03 -9.10
C SER A 176 -21.16 0.20 -8.35
N ARG A 177 -22.27 -0.34 -8.85
CA ARG A 177 -23.61 -0.30 -8.22
C ARG A 177 -23.86 -1.45 -7.24
N GLY A 178 -22.90 -2.36 -7.05
CA GLY A 178 -23.02 -3.52 -6.17
C GLY A 178 -23.78 -4.71 -6.75
N LEU A 179 -24.03 -4.74 -8.07
CA LEU A 179 -24.61 -5.91 -8.73
C LEU A 179 -23.54 -6.96 -8.96
N LEU A 180 -23.81 -8.20 -8.54
CA LEU A 180 -22.92 -9.34 -8.78
C LEU A 180 -22.84 -9.63 -10.28
N LEU A 181 -21.64 -9.51 -10.84
CA LEU A 181 -21.33 -9.81 -12.23
C LEU A 181 -20.92 -11.26 -12.40
N ARG A 182 -19.96 -11.74 -11.58
CA ARG A 182 -19.34 -13.06 -11.69
C ARG A 182 -18.97 -13.64 -10.33
N ILE A 183 -18.85 -14.97 -10.28
CA ILE A 183 -18.19 -15.71 -9.19
C ILE A 183 -17.05 -16.51 -9.80
N TRP A 184 -15.83 -16.27 -9.34
CA TRP A 184 -14.66 -17.06 -9.71
C TRP A 184 -14.43 -18.10 -8.63
N ARG A 185 -14.68 -19.37 -8.94
CA ARG A 185 -14.33 -20.47 -8.03
C ARG A 185 -12.83 -20.69 -8.10
N ILE A 186 -12.17 -20.66 -6.95
CA ILE A 186 -10.74 -20.98 -6.86
C ILE A 186 -10.65 -22.47 -6.56
N LEU A 187 -10.06 -23.21 -7.49
CA LEU A 187 -9.95 -24.66 -7.37
C LEU A 187 -8.96 -25.02 -6.25
N PRO A 188 -9.13 -26.17 -5.59
CA PRO A 188 -8.12 -26.72 -4.68
C PRO A 188 -6.72 -26.77 -5.30
N ASP A 189 -5.70 -26.88 -4.45
CA ASP A 189 -4.34 -27.13 -4.95
C ASP A 189 -4.14 -28.60 -5.37
N ALA A 190 -2.94 -28.93 -5.85
CA ALA A 190 -2.61 -30.29 -6.31
C ALA A 190 -2.67 -31.34 -5.19
N SER A 191 -2.69 -30.92 -3.91
CA SER A 191 -2.89 -31.79 -2.74
C SER A 191 -4.35 -31.85 -2.30
N GLU A 192 -5.28 -31.38 -3.13
CA GLU A 192 -6.72 -31.27 -2.86
C GLU A 192 -7.06 -30.38 -1.66
N ARG A 193 -6.11 -29.55 -1.21
CA ARG A 193 -6.37 -28.59 -0.15
C ARG A 193 -7.32 -27.53 -0.65
N ALA A 194 -8.41 -27.30 0.09
CA ALA A 194 -9.38 -26.27 -0.23
C ALA A 194 -8.70 -24.88 -0.34
N ALA A 195 -9.04 -24.15 -1.39
CA ALA A 195 -8.51 -22.81 -1.61
C ALA A 195 -9.01 -21.84 -0.54
N HIS A 196 -8.13 -20.92 -0.12
CA HIS A 196 -8.45 -19.85 0.81
C HIS A 196 -8.01 -18.50 0.21
N PRO A 197 -8.78 -17.96 -0.77
CA PRO A 197 -8.45 -16.70 -1.40
C PRO A 197 -8.66 -15.55 -0.41
N PHE A 198 -7.59 -14.99 0.14
CA PHE A 198 -7.66 -13.89 1.11
C PHE A 198 -7.47 -12.51 0.47
N ALA A 199 -6.93 -12.47 -0.75
CA ALA A 199 -6.64 -11.24 -1.47
C ALA A 199 -7.12 -11.34 -2.93
N ALA A 200 -7.71 -10.27 -3.46
CA ALA A 200 -7.98 -10.07 -4.88
C ALA A 200 -7.60 -8.64 -5.28
N VAL A 201 -6.47 -8.49 -5.98
CA VAL A 201 -5.87 -7.18 -6.33
C VAL A 201 -5.81 -7.00 -7.84
N ALA A 202 -6.49 -5.96 -8.34
CA ALA A 202 -6.47 -5.57 -9.74
C ALA A 202 -5.25 -4.69 -10.05
N ASP A 203 -4.57 -4.95 -11.17
CA ASP A 203 -3.50 -4.09 -11.71
C ASP A 203 -4.02 -3.35 -12.94
N ASN A 204 -4.62 -2.17 -12.72
CA ASN A 204 -5.00 -1.18 -13.75
C ASN A 204 -5.52 -1.79 -15.06
N ASP A 205 -6.55 -2.61 -14.96
CA ASP A 205 -7.27 -3.30 -16.04
C ASP A 205 -6.54 -4.40 -16.82
N ARG A 206 -5.34 -4.80 -16.39
CA ARG A 206 -4.58 -5.85 -17.09
C ARG A 206 -4.90 -7.24 -16.57
N ALA A 207 -4.88 -7.37 -15.26
CA ALA A 207 -5.04 -8.65 -14.58
C ALA A 207 -5.57 -8.44 -13.16
N VAL A 208 -6.09 -9.52 -12.59
CA VAL A 208 -6.44 -9.62 -11.18
C VAL A 208 -5.63 -10.74 -10.57
N TYR A 209 -4.88 -10.42 -9.52
CA TYR A 209 -4.08 -11.39 -8.78
C TYR A 209 -4.82 -11.81 -7.52
N VAL A 210 -4.95 -13.12 -7.35
CA VAL A 210 -5.64 -13.73 -6.22
C VAL A 210 -4.62 -14.45 -5.34
N GLY A 211 -4.48 -14.01 -4.09
CA GLY A 211 -3.63 -14.66 -3.10
C GLY A 211 -4.40 -15.78 -2.40
N ASP A 212 -3.92 -17.02 -2.52
CA ASP A 212 -4.49 -18.20 -1.87
C ASP A 212 -3.59 -18.60 -0.70
N ALA A 213 -4.02 -18.24 0.52
CA ALA A 213 -3.20 -18.36 1.72
C ALA A 213 -2.96 -19.82 2.13
N ALA A 214 -3.94 -20.71 1.92
CA ALA A 214 -3.86 -22.11 2.32
C ALA A 214 -2.86 -22.90 1.47
N ALA A 215 -2.76 -22.55 0.18
CA ALA A 215 -1.81 -23.16 -0.76
C ALA A 215 -0.53 -22.32 -0.96
N GLY A 216 -0.40 -21.18 -0.26
CA GLY A 216 0.75 -20.29 -0.36
C GLY A 216 1.06 -19.78 -1.78
N ARG A 217 0.04 -19.70 -2.66
CA ARG A 217 0.22 -19.40 -4.09
C ARG A 217 -0.49 -18.10 -4.47
N ILE A 218 -0.02 -17.47 -5.55
CA ILE A 218 -0.72 -16.37 -6.19
C ILE A 218 -1.23 -16.86 -7.53
N LEU A 219 -2.44 -16.49 -7.91
CA LEU A 219 -3.06 -16.87 -9.18
C LEU A 219 -3.36 -15.60 -9.97
N LYS A 220 -3.00 -15.58 -11.26
CA LYS A 220 -3.32 -14.47 -12.16
C LYS A 220 -4.55 -14.81 -12.97
N PHE A 221 -5.51 -13.90 -12.97
CA PHE A 221 -6.74 -13.99 -13.74
C PHE A 221 -6.84 -12.81 -14.71
N THR A 222 -7.45 -13.06 -15.86
CA THR A 222 -8.02 -11.99 -16.68
C THR A 222 -9.23 -11.38 -15.95
N ARG A 223 -9.63 -10.17 -16.35
CA ARG A 223 -10.80 -9.48 -15.78
C ARG A 223 -12.12 -10.22 -15.99
N ASP A 224 -12.17 -11.16 -16.92
CA ASP A 224 -13.33 -11.99 -17.20
C ASP A 224 -13.35 -13.29 -16.38
N GLY A 225 -12.29 -13.56 -15.61
CA GLY A 225 -12.20 -14.70 -14.70
C GLY A 225 -11.51 -15.94 -15.27
N VAL A 226 -10.80 -15.79 -16.40
CA VAL A 226 -9.95 -16.87 -16.92
C VAL A 226 -8.60 -16.83 -16.21
N GLN A 227 -8.24 -17.91 -15.51
CA GLN A 227 -6.92 -18.05 -14.90
C GLN A 227 -5.85 -18.19 -16.01
N SER A 228 -4.82 -17.36 -15.97
CA SER A 228 -3.76 -17.33 -16.99
C SER A 228 -2.38 -17.75 -16.47
N ALA A 229 -2.14 -17.68 -15.16
CA ALA A 229 -0.88 -18.12 -14.55
C ALA A 229 -1.02 -18.45 -13.06
N GLY A 230 -0.04 -19.15 -12.50
CA GLY A 230 0.09 -19.44 -11.08
C GLY A 230 1.54 -19.25 -10.62
N PHE A 231 1.71 -18.65 -9.44
CA PHE A 231 2.97 -18.21 -8.89
C PHE A 231 3.15 -18.99 -7.59
N LYS A 232 4.23 -19.77 -7.52
CA LYS A 232 4.56 -20.56 -6.34
C LYS A 232 6.04 -20.37 -6.01
N PRO A 233 6.42 -20.28 -4.72
CA PRO A 233 7.82 -20.35 -4.33
C PRO A 233 8.46 -21.64 -4.86
N PRO A 234 9.68 -21.59 -5.41
CA PRO A 234 10.38 -22.77 -5.94
C PRO A 234 10.62 -23.88 -4.90
N ASP A 235 10.69 -23.54 -3.62
CA ASP A 235 11.21 -24.41 -2.55
C ASP A 235 10.14 -24.90 -1.55
N SER A 236 8.85 -24.89 -1.90
CA SER A 236 7.78 -25.11 -0.91
C SER A 236 7.56 -26.60 -0.54
N GLY A 237 8.49 -27.16 0.22
CA GLY A 237 8.16 -28.18 1.24
C GLY A 237 7.49 -27.54 2.47
N ASP A 238 7.67 -26.23 2.64
CA ASP A 238 7.07 -25.42 3.69
C ASP A 238 5.97 -24.51 3.11
N VAL A 239 4.75 -24.67 3.59
CA VAL A 239 3.58 -23.90 3.13
C VAL A 239 3.55 -22.57 3.86
N SER A 240 4.53 -21.71 3.58
CA SER A 240 4.58 -20.37 4.20
C SER A 240 3.37 -19.53 3.79
N HIS A 241 2.62 -19.05 4.79
CA HIS A 241 1.39 -18.29 4.61
C HIS A 241 1.65 -16.97 3.87
N LEU A 242 0.84 -16.69 2.85
CA LEU A 242 0.73 -15.33 2.31
C LEU A 242 0.04 -14.44 3.34
N LEU A 243 0.65 -13.30 3.63
CA LEU A 243 0.18 -12.35 4.64
C LEU A 243 -0.43 -11.11 3.99
N GLY A 244 0.13 -10.66 2.87
CA GLY A 244 -0.29 -9.47 2.14
C GLY A 244 0.03 -9.59 0.65
N LEU A 245 -0.75 -8.91 -0.17
CA LEU A 245 -0.60 -8.93 -1.63
C LEU A 245 -0.94 -7.55 -2.19
N ALA A 246 -0.10 -7.05 -3.10
CA ALA A 246 -0.34 -5.86 -3.89
C ALA A 246 0.15 -6.08 -5.33
N ALA A 247 -0.42 -5.36 -6.28
CA ALA A 247 0.04 -5.40 -7.66
C ALA A 247 0.06 -3.98 -8.24
N ALA A 248 1.16 -3.63 -8.88
CA ALA A 248 1.32 -2.35 -9.56
C ALA A 248 2.46 -2.42 -10.57
N ALA A 249 2.37 -1.63 -11.64
CA ALA A 249 3.45 -1.47 -12.62
C ALA A 249 4.02 -2.80 -13.16
N LYS A 250 3.17 -3.78 -13.50
CA LYS A 250 3.56 -5.14 -13.97
C LYS A 250 4.26 -6.02 -12.93
N HIS A 251 4.28 -5.60 -11.67
CA HIS A 251 4.86 -6.38 -10.58
C HIS A 251 3.80 -6.77 -9.58
N VAL A 252 4.01 -7.93 -8.95
CA VAL A 252 3.23 -8.43 -7.85
C VAL A 252 4.12 -8.48 -6.62
N PHE A 253 3.68 -7.85 -5.56
CA PHE A 253 4.37 -7.77 -4.29
C PHE A 253 3.64 -8.63 -3.26
N ALA A 254 4.36 -9.50 -2.57
CA ALA A 254 3.77 -10.41 -1.59
C ALA A 254 4.55 -10.38 -0.28
N LEU A 255 3.83 -10.25 0.84
CA LEU A 255 4.38 -10.51 2.17
C LEU A 255 4.13 -11.97 2.54
N ARG A 256 5.14 -12.66 3.05
CA ARG A 256 5.08 -14.10 3.28
C ARG A 256 5.84 -14.54 4.52
N GLY A 257 5.25 -15.50 5.24
CA GLY A 257 5.91 -16.32 6.25
C GLY A 257 6.26 -15.59 7.54
N PHE A 258 6.85 -16.36 8.47
CA PHE A 258 7.34 -15.91 9.76
C PHE A 258 8.75 -16.48 9.93
N PRO A 259 9.84 -15.67 9.86
CA PRO A 259 9.85 -14.21 9.72
C PRO A 259 9.32 -13.72 8.36
N VAL A 260 8.74 -12.52 8.34
CA VAL A 260 8.13 -11.91 7.15
C VAL A 260 9.19 -11.61 6.10
N ARG A 261 8.91 -11.99 4.86
CA ARG A 261 9.68 -11.60 3.67
C ARG A 261 8.79 -10.88 2.68
N LEU A 262 9.35 -9.86 2.03
CA LEU A 262 8.78 -9.23 0.84
C LEU A 262 9.33 -9.91 -0.40
N GLU A 263 8.44 -10.49 -1.20
CA GLU A 263 8.76 -11.05 -2.52
C GLU A 263 8.23 -10.13 -3.61
N VAL A 264 9.04 -9.89 -4.64
CA VAL A 264 8.62 -9.20 -5.87
C VAL A 264 8.64 -10.19 -7.02
N TRP A 265 7.53 -10.23 -7.76
CA TRP A 265 7.33 -11.11 -8.90
C TRP A 265 7.00 -10.28 -10.13
N SER A 266 7.55 -10.65 -11.28
CA SER A 266 7.12 -10.11 -12.56
C SER A 266 5.78 -10.72 -12.98
N GLU A 267 5.07 -10.04 -13.89
CA GLU A 267 3.74 -10.45 -14.35
C GLU A 267 3.66 -11.85 -15.01
N ASP A 268 4.79 -12.40 -15.43
CA ASP A 268 4.95 -13.72 -16.04
C ASP A 268 5.18 -14.86 -15.00
N GLY A 269 5.32 -14.52 -13.72
CA GLY A 269 5.48 -15.51 -12.65
C GLY A 269 6.91 -15.75 -12.19
N ARG A 270 7.90 -15.02 -12.71
CA ARG A 270 9.28 -15.11 -12.21
C ARG A 270 9.45 -14.28 -10.93
N ARG A 271 10.03 -14.88 -9.89
CA ARG A 271 10.44 -14.15 -8.69
C ARG A 271 11.71 -13.35 -8.99
N GLU A 272 11.65 -12.04 -8.81
CA GLU A 272 12.74 -11.13 -9.14
C GLU A 272 13.54 -10.70 -7.92
N LEU A 273 12.87 -10.59 -6.77
CA LEU A 273 13.49 -10.10 -5.54
C LEU A 273 12.89 -10.78 -4.31
N ILE A 274 13.73 -10.97 -3.30
CA ILE A 274 13.33 -11.30 -1.94
C ILE A 274 14.07 -10.35 -1.01
N ASP A 275 13.33 -9.70 -0.11
CA ASP A 275 13.87 -8.87 0.95
C ASP A 275 13.31 -9.37 2.29
N THR A 276 14.17 -9.53 3.30
CA THR A 276 13.77 -10.03 4.63
C THR A 276 13.11 -8.97 5.50
N LEU A 277 13.09 -7.71 5.05
CA LEU A 277 12.75 -6.48 5.77
C LEU A 277 13.64 -6.21 7.00
N GLY A 278 14.25 -7.23 7.60
CA GLY A 278 15.14 -7.12 8.75
C GLY A 278 14.46 -6.36 9.89
N ASP A 279 15.23 -5.52 10.57
CA ASP A 279 14.74 -4.72 11.70
C ASP A 279 13.79 -3.57 11.27
N ARG A 280 13.56 -3.40 9.95
CA ARG A 280 12.68 -2.34 9.43
C ARG A 280 11.20 -2.65 9.66
N LEU A 281 10.85 -3.93 9.83
CA LEU A 281 9.51 -4.39 10.19
C LEU A 281 9.61 -5.14 11.53
N SER A 282 8.69 -4.88 12.46
CA SER A 282 8.62 -5.65 13.70
C SER A 282 8.35 -7.14 13.43
N ALA A 283 8.62 -8.01 14.41
CA ALA A 283 8.27 -9.41 14.31
C ALA A 283 6.74 -9.57 14.29
N VAL A 284 6.17 -9.54 13.09
CA VAL A 284 4.73 -9.73 12.87
C VAL A 284 4.44 -11.23 12.86
N GLU A 285 3.52 -11.68 13.70
CA GLU A 285 3.09 -13.09 13.78
C GLU A 285 1.68 -13.31 13.18
N SER A 286 1.13 -12.30 12.52
CA SER A 286 -0.23 -12.32 11.96
C SER A 286 -0.30 -11.69 10.56
N ALA A 287 -1.51 -11.37 10.09
CA ALA A 287 -1.71 -10.76 8.77
C ALA A 287 -1.00 -9.40 8.68
N ALA A 288 -0.22 -9.21 7.61
CA ALA A 288 0.45 -7.97 7.30
C ALA A 288 -0.14 -7.39 6.02
N TYR A 289 -0.53 -6.13 6.05
CA TYR A 289 -1.15 -5.50 4.88
C TYR A 289 -0.11 -4.75 4.07
N LEU A 290 -0.28 -4.80 2.76
CA LEU A 290 0.62 -4.20 1.78
C LEU A 290 -0.22 -3.50 0.71
N ALA A 291 0.20 -2.31 0.32
CA ALA A 291 -0.26 -1.65 -0.90
C ALA A 291 0.93 -1.13 -1.69
N ALA A 292 0.78 -1.06 -3.01
CA ALA A 292 1.82 -0.61 -3.93
C ALA A 292 1.21 0.37 -4.94
N ASP A 293 1.99 1.36 -5.35
CA ASP A 293 1.63 2.26 -6.45
C ASP A 293 2.52 2.02 -7.69
N ALA A 294 2.13 2.63 -8.81
CA ALA A 294 2.85 2.50 -10.07
C ALA A 294 4.24 3.16 -10.07
N ALA A 295 4.55 3.99 -9.08
CA ALA A 295 5.87 4.59 -8.89
C ALA A 295 6.80 3.72 -8.02
N GLY A 296 6.37 2.51 -7.65
CA GLY A 296 7.15 1.58 -6.84
C GLY A 296 7.17 1.94 -5.36
N ASN A 297 6.29 2.83 -4.88
CA ASN A 297 6.15 3.02 -3.44
C ASN A 297 5.35 1.86 -2.86
N LEU A 298 5.84 1.32 -1.75
CA LEU A 298 5.20 0.25 -1.00
C LEU A 298 4.83 0.78 0.37
N ILE A 299 3.56 0.63 0.74
CA ILE A 299 3.09 0.95 2.08
C ILE A 299 2.80 -0.35 2.83
N VAL A 300 3.43 -0.51 3.97
CA VAL A 300 3.25 -1.66 4.86
C VAL A 300 2.70 -1.16 6.19
N LEU A 301 1.62 -1.78 6.65
CA LEU A 301 1.15 -1.61 8.02
C LEU A 301 1.93 -2.57 8.93
N ASP A 302 2.63 -2.01 9.93
CA ASP A 302 3.27 -2.74 11.02
C ASP A 302 2.28 -2.80 12.20
N PRO A 303 1.52 -3.90 12.36
CA PRO A 303 0.47 -3.98 13.37
C PRO A 303 1.01 -3.98 14.80
N GLU A 304 2.22 -4.53 15.01
CA GLU A 304 2.80 -4.67 16.35
C GLU A 304 3.25 -3.31 16.88
N ALA A 305 3.97 -2.54 16.06
CA ALA A 305 4.42 -1.21 16.42
C ALA A 305 3.36 -0.11 16.19
N ARG A 306 2.19 -0.44 15.61
CA ARG A 306 1.11 0.52 15.28
C ARG A 306 1.61 1.71 14.46
N ARG A 307 2.40 1.40 13.45
CA ARG A 307 3.01 2.39 12.56
C ARG A 307 2.88 1.95 11.10
N ILE A 308 3.03 2.93 10.22
CA ILE A 308 3.03 2.75 8.79
C ILE A 308 4.47 2.92 8.30
N LEU A 309 4.90 1.99 7.46
CA LEU A 309 6.21 2.00 6.84
C LEU A 309 6.04 2.27 5.35
N ARG A 310 6.85 3.18 4.82
CA ARG A 310 6.97 3.42 3.38
C ARG A 310 8.32 2.96 2.89
N PHE A 311 8.29 2.11 1.89
CA PHE A 311 9.45 1.70 1.13
C PHE A 311 9.35 2.18 -0.32
N ARG A 312 10.49 2.18 -1.00
CA ARG A 312 10.58 2.34 -2.45
C ARG A 312 11.27 1.12 -3.03
N ALA A 313 10.59 0.47 -3.96
CA ALA A 313 11.16 -0.61 -4.75
C ALA A 313 11.86 0.00 -5.98
N HIS A 314 13.19 -0.11 -6.01
CA HIS A 314 14.02 0.25 -7.16
C HIS A 314 14.09 -0.95 -8.09
N LEU A 315 12.99 -1.16 -8.81
CA LEU A 315 12.89 -2.19 -9.85
C LEU A 315 13.44 -1.60 -11.14
N ASP A 316 14.16 -2.41 -11.91
CA ASP A 316 14.54 -2.05 -13.28
C ASP A 316 13.25 -2.06 -14.12
N LEU A 317 12.53 -0.94 -14.09
CA LEU A 317 11.32 -0.74 -14.88
C LEU A 317 11.74 -0.73 -16.37
N PRO A 318 11.16 -1.60 -17.23
CA PRO A 318 11.41 -1.54 -18.66
C PRO A 318 10.90 -0.24 -19.29
#